data_AF-A0A7C2AI98-F1
#
_entry.id   AF-A0A7C2AI98-F1
#
_cell.length_a   1.000
_cell.length_b   1.000
_cell.length_c   1.000
_cell.angle_alpha   90.00
_cell.angle_beta   90.00
_cell.angle_gamma   90.00
#
_symmetry.space_group_name_H-M   'P 1'
#
loop_
_entity.id
_entity.type
_entity.pdbx_description
1 polymer ?
#
loop_
_entity_poly.entity_id
_entity_poly.type
_entity_poly.pdbx_seq_one_letter_code
_entity_poly.pdbx_strand_id
1 'polypeptide(L)'
;MFIKVIKYKIKKSTLEDWEKITKAADLIYKKYGEVVSWLPMYRKGKDSYSIVEVSVYKTEEEFLSIYKNANEDSELLELYNRFEKILFTNKISEEAFETFS
;
A
#
# COMPACT_ATOMS: atom_id res chain seq x y z
N MET A 1 -7.13 -9.06 15.16
CA MET A 1 -6.42 -8.85 13.87
C MET A 1 -5.96 -7.41 13.80
N PHE A 2 -4.91 -7.11 13.04
CA PHE A 2 -4.44 -5.74 12.83
C PHE A 2 -4.76 -5.30 11.40
N ILE A 3 -5.37 -4.12 11.25
CA ILE A 3 -5.80 -3.59 9.96
C ILE A 3 -5.09 -2.28 9.69
N LYS A 4 -4.43 -2.18 8.54
CA LYS A 4 -3.85 -0.93 8.03
C LYS A 4 -4.66 -0.44 6.85
N VAL A 5 -5.09 0.82 6.89
CA VAL A 5 -5.78 1.50 5.80
C VAL A 5 -4.93 2.65 5.32
N ILE A 6 -4.64 2.68 4.02
CA ILE A 6 -3.86 3.74 3.38
C ILE A 6 -4.74 4.38 2.30
N LYS A 7 -4.81 5.72 2.29
CA LYS A 7 -5.63 6.50 1.36
C LYS A 7 -4.75 7.53 0.66
N TYR A 8 -4.83 7.60 -0.66
CA TYR A 8 -4.06 8.56 -1.46
C TYR A 8 -4.74 8.82 -2.81
N LYS A 9 -4.15 9.70 -3.63
CA LYS A 9 -4.62 10.00 -4.98
C LYS A 9 -3.50 9.86 -6.00
N ILE A 10 -3.78 9.20 -7.12
CA ILE A 10 -2.87 9.09 -8.26
C ILE A 10 -3.38 9.87 -9.46
N LYS A 11 -2.48 10.27 -10.35
CA LYS A 11 -2.83 10.92 -11.62
C LYS A 11 -3.68 9.97 -12.47
N LYS A 12 -4.68 10.50 -13.17
CA LYS A 12 -5.60 9.67 -13.97
C LYS A 12 -4.92 8.88 -15.09
N SER A 13 -3.82 9.39 -15.64
CA SER A 13 -3.07 8.73 -16.71
C SER A 13 -2.15 7.61 -16.24
N THR A 14 -2.01 7.39 -14.93
CA THR A 14 -1.00 6.49 -14.34
C THR A 14 -1.64 5.29 -13.61
N LEU A 15 -2.89 4.94 -13.91
CA LEU A 15 -3.57 3.80 -13.28
C LEU A 15 -2.85 2.48 -13.56
N GLU A 16 -2.43 2.25 -14.82
CA GLU A 16 -1.70 1.03 -15.18
C GLU A 16 -0.32 0.96 -14.51
N ASP A 17 0.37 2.10 -14.36
CA ASP A 17 1.62 2.16 -13.61
C ASP A 17 1.42 1.84 -12.13
N TRP A 18 0.34 2.35 -11.55
CA TRP A 18 -0.05 2.04 -10.17
C TRP A 18 -0.31 0.53 -9.99
N GLU A 19 -1.05 -0.11 -10.90
CA GLU A 19 -1.30 -1.56 -10.86
C GLU A 19 0.02 -2.36 -10.94
N LYS A 20 0.95 -1.94 -11.80
CA LYS A 20 2.27 -2.59 -11.93
C LYS A 20 3.11 -2.42 -10.66
N ILE A 21 3.14 -1.22 -10.09
CA ILE A 21 3.90 -0.91 -8.87
C ILE A 21 3.35 -1.71 -7.69
N THR A 22 2.04 -1.68 -7.47
CA THR A 22 1.38 -2.38 -6.36
C THR A 22 1.54 -3.90 -6.46
N LYS A 23 1.38 -4.47 -7.66
CA LYS A 23 1.62 -5.91 -7.88
C LYS A 23 3.07 -6.31 -7.62
N ALA A 24 4.03 -5.47 -8.03
CA ALA A 24 5.44 -5.74 -7.75
C ALA A 24 5.74 -5.64 -6.24
N ALA A 25 5.19 -4.63 -5.56
CA ALA A 25 5.35 -4.46 -4.12
C ALA A 25 4.76 -5.64 -3.34
N ASP A 26 3.56 -6.11 -3.71
CA ASP A 26 2.91 -7.29 -3.10
C ASP A 26 3.80 -8.54 -3.16
N LEU A 27 4.46 -8.80 -4.30
CA LEU A 27 5.40 -9.91 -4.44
C LEU A 27 6.60 -9.80 -3.51
N ILE A 28 7.07 -8.58 -3.22
CA ILE A 28 8.20 -8.35 -2.32
C ILE A 28 7.74 -8.45 -0.86
N TYR A 29 6.61 -7.85 -0.49
CA TYR A 29 6.05 -7.95 0.87
C TYR A 29 5.80 -9.41 1.30
N LYS A 30 5.39 -10.28 0.36
CA LYS A 30 5.25 -11.72 0.59
C LYS A 30 6.55 -12.45 0.98
N LYS A 31 7.73 -11.86 0.71
CA LYS A 31 9.01 -12.40 1.19
C LYS A 31 9.18 -12.22 2.71
N TYR A 32 8.50 -11.23 3.29
CA TYR A 32 8.70 -10.80 4.68
C TYR A 32 7.63 -11.29 5.65
N GLY A 33 6.46 -11.69 5.15
CA GLY A 33 5.39 -12.26 5.94
C GLY A 33 4.08 -12.34 5.16
N GLU A 34 3.04 -12.87 5.81
CA GLU A 34 1.75 -13.05 5.19
C GLU A 34 0.84 -11.84 5.46
N VAL A 35 0.36 -11.22 4.39
CA VAL A 35 -0.79 -10.31 4.47
C VAL A 35 -2.03 -11.16 4.28
N VAL A 36 -2.84 -11.27 5.33
CA VAL A 36 -4.08 -12.08 5.35
C VAL A 36 -5.01 -11.67 4.21
N SER A 37 -5.09 -10.37 3.92
CA SER A 37 -5.83 -9.84 2.78
C SER A 37 -5.34 -8.47 2.39
N TRP A 38 -5.22 -8.22 1.08
CA TRP A 38 -5.00 -6.90 0.50
C TRP A 38 -6.15 -6.55 -0.46
N LEU A 39 -6.87 -5.48 -0.15
CA LEU A 39 -8.08 -5.06 -0.88
C LEU A 39 -7.91 -3.62 -1.39
N PRO A 40 -7.37 -3.44 -2.60
CA PRO A 40 -7.30 -2.13 -3.21
C PRO A 40 -8.66 -1.75 -3.80
N MET A 41 -9.12 -0.54 -3.50
CA MET A 41 -10.31 0.05 -4.08
C MET A 41 -9.94 1.40 -4.68
N TYR A 42 -10.49 1.70 -5.86
CA TYR A 42 -10.30 3.01 -6.47
C TYR A 42 -11.56 3.60 -7.04
N ARG A 43 -11.65 4.93 -6.97
CA ARG A 43 -12.75 5.73 -7.54
C ARG A 43 -12.20 6.76 -8.51
N LYS A 44 -12.72 6.74 -9.73
CA LYS A 44 -12.38 7.71 -10.79
C LYS A 44 -12.92 9.10 -10.44
N GLY A 45 -12.04 10.09 -10.46
CA GLY A 45 -12.36 11.51 -10.43
C GLY A 45 -12.15 12.18 -11.79
N LYS A 46 -12.21 13.51 -11.81
CA LYS A 46 -11.97 14.31 -13.02
C LYS A 46 -10.54 14.11 -13.55
N ASP A 47 -9.55 14.36 -12.68
CA ASP A 47 -8.11 14.41 -13.01
C ASP A 47 -7.25 13.38 -12.26
N SER A 48 -7.87 12.61 -11.35
CA SER A 48 -7.19 11.63 -10.50
C SER A 48 -8.06 10.41 -10.22
N TYR A 49 -7.44 9.36 -9.68
CA TYR A 49 -8.12 8.29 -8.97
C TYR A 49 -7.87 8.44 -7.47
N SER A 50 -8.92 8.34 -6.66
CA SER A 50 -8.79 8.15 -5.21
C SER A 50 -8.60 6.67 -4.94
N ILE A 51 -7.55 6.31 -4.20
CA ILE A 51 -7.20 4.94 -3.85
C ILE A 51 -7.40 4.75 -2.34
N VAL A 52 -7.93 3.58 -1.96
CA VAL A 52 -7.96 3.08 -0.59
C VAL A 52 -7.40 1.65 -0.63
N GLU A 53 -6.32 1.43 0.10
CA GLU A 53 -5.73 0.10 0.30
C GLU A 53 -6.01 -0.34 1.72
N VAL A 54 -6.55 -1.56 1.86
CA VAL A 54 -6.79 -2.18 3.16
C VAL A 54 -5.92 -3.44 3.23
N SER A 55 -4.99 -3.46 4.17
CA SER A 55 -4.15 -4.61 4.49
C SER A 55 -4.54 -5.18 5.85
N VAL A 56 -4.76 -6.49 5.91
CA VAL A 56 -5.10 -7.21 7.14
C VAL A 56 -3.94 -8.12 7.52
N TYR A 57 -3.56 -8.09 8.79
CA TYR A 57 -2.50 -8.88 9.40
C TYR A 57 -3.07 -9.64 10.61
N LYS A 58 -2.42 -10.74 11.00
CA LYS A 58 -2.91 -11.54 12.13
C LYS A 58 -2.81 -10.75 13.44
N THR A 59 -1.68 -10.09 13.66
CA THR A 59 -1.41 -9.27 14.86
C THR A 59 -0.65 -7.99 14.50
N GLU A 60 -0.57 -7.03 15.43
CA GLU A 60 0.23 -5.81 15.25
C GLU A 60 1.72 -6.16 15.16
N GLU A 61 2.21 -7.14 15.92
CA GLU A 61 3.62 -7.53 15.91
C GLU A 61 4.05 -8.09 14.55
N GLU A 62 3.18 -8.85 13.88
CA GLU A 62 3.44 -9.35 12.54
C GLU A 62 3.55 -8.19 11.53
N PHE A 63 2.63 -7.22 11.61
CA PHE A 63 2.72 -6.00 10.80
C PHE A 63 4.03 -5.26 11.04
N LEU A 64 4.41 -5.02 12.31
CA LEU A 64 5.64 -4.30 12.65
C LEU A 64 6.88 -5.04 12.16
N SER A 65 6.90 -6.38 12.23
CA SER A 65 7.98 -7.20 11.72
C SER A 65 8.13 -7.08 10.20
N ILE A 66 7.03 -7.23 9.46
CA ILE A 66 7.00 -7.08 8.00
C ILE A 66 7.46 -5.66 7.62
N TYR A 67 6.89 -4.64 8.25
CA TYR A 67 7.17 -3.25 7.95
C TYR A 67 8.64 -2.89 8.18
N LYS A 68 9.24 -3.36 9.28
CA LYS A 68 10.65 -3.14 9.57
C LYS A 68 11.54 -3.74 8.48
N ASN A 69 11.30 -5.00 8.11
CA ASN A 69 12.12 -5.70 7.13
C ASN A 69 11.93 -5.14 5.71
N ALA A 70 10.70 -4.75 5.37
CA ALA A 70 10.37 -4.16 4.08
C ALA A 70 11.03 -2.80 3.84
N ASN A 71 11.21 -1.98 4.88
CA ASN A 71 11.85 -0.66 4.76
C ASN A 71 13.35 -0.72 4.43
N GLU A 72 13.99 -1.88 4.57
CA GLU A 72 15.40 -2.08 4.22
C GLU A 72 15.57 -2.69 2.82
N ASP A 73 14.48 -3.06 2.13
CA ASP A 73 14.52 -3.64 0.79
C ASP A 73 14.70 -2.55 -0.28
N SER A 74 15.79 -2.66 -1.06
CA SER A 74 16.12 -1.67 -2.09
C SER A 74 15.14 -1.69 -3.28
N GLU A 75 14.56 -2.85 -3.61
CA GLU A 75 13.53 -2.94 -4.67
C GLU A 75 12.25 -2.22 -4.23
N LEU A 76 11.85 -2.34 -2.96
CA LEU A 76 10.71 -1.59 -2.42
C LEU A 76 10.97 -0.08 -2.40
N LEU A 77 12.19 0.35 -2.06
CA LEU A 77 12.55 1.77 -2.12
C LEU A 77 12.47 2.33 -3.55
N GLU A 78 12.92 1.55 -4.55
CA GLU A 78 12.78 1.93 -5.96
C GLU A 78 11.31 2.01 -6.40
N LEU A 79 10.48 1.05 -5.98
CA LEU A 79 9.04 1.06 -6.25
C LEU A 79 8.37 2.26 -5.57
N TYR A 80 8.75 2.61 -4.35
CA TYR A 80 8.27 3.79 -3.65
C TYR A 80 8.63 5.08 -4.40
N ASN A 81 9.87 5.21 -4.89
CA ASN A 81 10.28 6.35 -5.72
C ASN A 81 9.47 6.47 -7.03
N ARG A 82 9.06 5.34 -7.62
CA ARG A 82 8.16 5.32 -8.78
C ARG A 82 6.74 5.71 -8.40
N PHE A 83 6.28 5.22 -7.24
CA PHE A 83 4.97 5.54 -6.68
C PHE A 83 4.82 7.05 -6.43
N GLU A 84 5.82 7.70 -5.85
CA GLU A 84 5.77 9.15 -5.59
C GLU A 84 5.58 9.98 -6.86
N LYS A 85 6.14 9.53 -8.00
CA LYS A 85 6.00 10.23 -9.29
C LYS A 85 4.57 10.18 -9.86
N ILE A 86 3.80 9.15 -9.50
CA ILE A 86 2.43 8.96 -9.99
C ILE A 86 1.37 9.58 -9.07
N LEU A 87 1.75 10.00 -7.86
CA LEU A 87 0.87 10.71 -6.94
C LEU A 87 0.32 11.99 -7.59
N PHE A 88 -0.99 12.20 -7.42
CA PHE A 88 -1.66 13.44 -7.80
C PHE A 88 -1.36 14.57 -6.79
N THR A 89 -1.17 14.19 -5.52
CA THR A 89 -0.73 15.06 -4.43
C THR A 89 0.16 14.25 -3.49
N ASN A 90 1.13 14.89 -2.83
CA ASN A 90 1.97 14.24 -1.80
C ASN A 90 1.20 13.94 -0.48
N LYS A 91 -0.13 13.97 -0.50
CA LYS A 91 -0.98 13.66 0.65
C LYS A 91 -1.31 12.18 0.66
N ILE A 92 -0.73 11.47 1.63
CA ILE A 92 -1.05 10.10 1.98
C ILE A 92 -1.65 10.15 3.39
N SER A 93 -2.77 9.46 3.59
CA SER A 93 -3.43 9.32 4.88
C SER A 93 -3.37 7.87 5.31
N GLU A 94 -3.03 7.64 6.57
CA GLU A 94 -2.87 6.30 7.12
C GLU A 94 -3.67 6.17 8.40
N GLU A 95 -4.38 5.05 8.53
CA GLU A 95 -5.14 4.68 9.71
C GLU A 95 -4.81 3.23 10.06
N ALA A 96 -4.73 2.90 11.35
CA ALA A 96 -4.47 1.55 11.83
C ALA A 96 -5.47 1.21 12.95
N PHE A 97 -5.93 -0.04 12.96
CA PHE A 97 -6.93 -0.51 13.90
C PHE A 97 -6.56 -1.90 14.41
N GLU A 98 -6.66 -2.09 15.72
CA GLU A 98 -6.75 -3.42 16.30
C GLU A 98 -8.21 -3.84 16.39
N THR A 99 -8.48 -5.03 15.89
CA THR A 99 -9.79 -5.69 16.06
C THR A 99 -9.65 -6.74 17.15
N PHE A 100 -10.34 -6.51 18.25
CA PHE A 100 -10.54 -7.50 19.29
C PHE A 100 -11.74 -8.37 18.88
N SER A 101 -11.49 -9.66 18.70
CA SER A 101 -12.54 -10.69 18.60
C SER A 101 -12.97 -11.12 19.99
#